data_AF-A0A444F1L7-F1
#
_entry.id   AF-A0A444F1L7-F1
#
_cell.length_a   1.000
_cell.length_b   1.000
_cell.length_c   1.000
_cell.angle_alpha   90.00
_cell.angle_beta   90.00
_cell.angle_gamma   90.00
#
_symmetry.space_group_name_H-M   'P 1'
#
loop_
_entity.id
_entity.type
_entity.pdbx_description
1 polymer ?
#
loop_
_entity_poly.entity_id
_entity_poly.type
_entity_poly.pdbx_seq_one_letter_code
_entity_poly.pdbx_strand_id
1 'polypeptide(L)'
;MFAGARCVGEKRIRGDNCFVLNVAADRAAVAERCDGPAEVIRHVLHGYFSQRSGLLTYIEDSHLARLEAPGSDAMYWETTIGSVIEDYREVDGVLVAHQGRSAATVLRFGDASARRSRISMEEAWRIEDVVFDVAGLSVDCFIPPKEIIAGFRGK
;
A
#
# COMPACT_ATOMS: atom_id res chain seq x y z
N MET A 1 10.91 0.28 -4.13
CA MET A 1 9.46 0.21 -4.48
C MET A 1 9.18 0.72 -5.90
N PHE A 2 9.54 1.95 -6.28
CA PHE A 2 9.20 2.52 -7.60
C PHE A 2 10.20 2.26 -8.75
N ALA A 3 11.20 1.40 -8.56
CA ALA A 3 12.25 1.16 -9.57
C ALA A 3 11.70 0.61 -10.91
N GLY A 4 10.61 -0.17 -10.86
CA GLY A 4 9.90 -0.68 -12.04
C GLY A 4 8.62 0.08 -12.38
N ALA A 5 8.44 1.30 -11.84
CA ALA A 5 7.20 2.06 -12.01
C ALA A 5 7.08 2.67 -13.41
N ARG A 6 5.84 2.86 -13.86
CA ARG A 6 5.53 3.61 -15.07
C ARG A 6 5.10 5.03 -14.71
N CYS A 7 5.65 6.04 -15.37
CA CYS A 7 5.10 7.40 -15.28
C CYS A 7 3.74 7.45 -15.99
N VAL A 8 2.70 7.91 -15.30
CA VAL A 8 1.32 7.93 -15.81
C VAL A 8 0.76 9.33 -16.03
N GLY A 9 1.53 10.36 -15.71
CA GLY A 9 1.19 11.75 -15.98
C GLY A 9 1.55 12.67 -14.83
N GLU A 10 0.91 13.84 -14.82
CA GLU A 10 1.13 14.89 -13.84
C GLU A 10 -0.18 15.30 -13.18
N LYS A 11 -0.13 15.63 -11.90
CA LYS A 11 -1.29 16.06 -11.13
C LYS A 11 -0.86 17.03 -10.04
N ARG A 12 -1.69 18.05 -9.79
CA ARG A 12 -1.50 18.95 -8.66
C ARG A 12 -2.07 18.31 -7.39
N ILE A 13 -1.22 18.09 -6.39
CA ILE A 13 -1.58 17.49 -5.10
C ILE A 13 -1.30 18.52 -4.01
N ARG A 14 -2.35 18.90 -3.25
CA ARG A 14 -2.26 19.81 -2.09
C ARG A 14 -1.49 21.12 -2.35
N GLY A 15 -1.51 21.60 -3.59
CA GLY A 15 -0.81 22.83 -4.00
C GLY A 15 0.48 22.60 -4.80
N ASP A 16 1.06 21.40 -4.74
CA ASP A 16 2.31 21.06 -5.43
C ASP A 16 2.06 20.37 -6.77
N ASN A 17 2.80 20.77 -7.80
CA ASN A 17 2.84 20.07 -9.07
C ASN A 17 3.62 18.77 -8.88
N CYS A 18 2.97 17.63 -9.13
CA CYS A 18 3.57 16.31 -8.96
C CYS A 18 3.58 15.53 -10.27
N PHE A 19 4.62 14.73 -10.49
CA PHE A 19 4.56 13.63 -11.46
C PHE A 19 4.09 12.36 -10.74
N VAL A 20 3.38 11.50 -11.46
CA VAL A 20 2.71 10.32 -10.90
C VAL A 20 3.38 9.06 -11.41
N LEU A 21 3.87 8.24 -10.48
CA LEU A 21 4.41 6.92 -10.78
C LEU A 21 3.41 5.84 -10.35
N ASN A 22 3.13 4.90 -11.25
CA ASN A 22 2.26 3.76 -11.01
C ASN A 22 3.08 2.47 -10.92
N VAL A 23 2.86 1.70 -9.86
CA VAL A 23 3.32 0.32 -9.72
C VAL A 23 2.09 -0.56 -9.65
N ALA A 24 1.99 -1.56 -10.53
CA ALA A 24 0.95 -2.58 -10.47
C ALA A 24 1.61 -3.92 -10.13
N ALA A 25 1.02 -4.67 -9.21
CA ALA A 25 1.44 -6.04 -8.97
C ALA A 25 1.17 -6.87 -10.23
N ASP A 26 2.11 -7.75 -10.58
CA ASP A 26 1.91 -8.69 -11.67
C ASP A 26 0.91 -9.79 -11.26
N ARG A 27 0.46 -10.57 -12.25
CA ARG A 27 -0.52 -11.62 -12.03
C ARG A 27 -0.03 -12.71 -11.07
N ALA A 28 1.27 -13.00 -11.02
CA ALA A 28 1.81 -14.03 -10.15
C ALA A 28 1.79 -13.58 -8.68
N ALA A 29 2.24 -12.35 -8.41
CA ALA A 29 2.21 -11.73 -7.09
C ALA A 29 0.78 -11.52 -6.56
N VAL A 30 -0.18 -11.33 -7.45
CA VAL A 30 -1.61 -11.26 -7.13
C VAL A 30 -2.17 -12.66 -6.82
N ALA A 31 -1.81 -13.68 -7.60
CA ALA A 31 -2.28 -15.05 -7.41
C ALA A 31 -1.78 -15.69 -6.10
N GLU A 32 -0.56 -15.37 -5.66
CA GLU A 32 -0.03 -15.80 -4.35
C GLU A 32 -0.84 -15.28 -3.16
N ARG A 33 -1.66 -14.24 -3.36
CA ARG A 33 -2.51 -13.63 -2.33
C ARG A 33 -3.95 -14.14 -2.37
N CYS A 34 -4.29 -14.98 -3.34
CA CYS A 34 -5.60 -15.62 -3.40
C CYS A 34 -5.67 -16.75 -2.37
N ASP A 35 -6.76 -16.80 -1.60
CA ASP A 35 -6.99 -17.86 -0.62
C ASP A 35 -8.48 -18.26 -0.62
N GLY A 36 -8.73 -19.56 -0.75
CA GLY A 36 -10.08 -20.12 -0.84
C GLY A 36 -10.98 -19.41 -1.87
N PRO A 37 -12.16 -18.89 -1.47
CA PRO A 37 -13.09 -18.22 -2.38
C PRO A 37 -12.72 -16.76 -2.70
N ALA A 38 -11.61 -16.24 -2.16
CA ALA A 38 -11.16 -14.87 -2.34
C ALA A 38 -10.05 -14.79 -3.40
N GLU A 39 -10.35 -14.12 -4.50
CA GLU A 39 -9.43 -13.82 -5.60
C GLU A 39 -9.01 -12.35 -5.52
N VAL A 40 -7.71 -12.07 -5.39
CA VAL A 40 -7.22 -10.71 -5.59
C VAL A 40 -7.20 -10.45 -7.10
N ILE A 41 -7.87 -9.38 -7.56
CA ILE A 41 -7.96 -9.04 -8.98
C ILE A 41 -6.89 -8.01 -9.36
N ARG A 42 -6.68 -7.04 -8.48
CA ARG A 42 -5.84 -5.88 -8.77
C ARG A 42 -5.22 -5.36 -7.50
N HIS A 43 -3.91 -5.12 -7.56
CA HIS A 43 -3.18 -4.33 -6.58
C HIS A 43 -2.38 -3.27 -7.33
N VAL A 44 -2.72 -2.00 -7.11
CA VAL A 44 -2.10 -0.86 -7.78
C VAL A 44 -1.75 0.21 -6.78
N LEU A 45 -0.51 0.69 -6.86
CA LEU A 45 0.06 1.74 -6.06
C LEU A 45 0.40 2.94 -6.95
N HIS A 46 -0.03 4.13 -6.54
CA HIS A 46 0.36 5.40 -7.14
C HIS A 46 1.17 6.22 -6.15
N GLY A 47 2.37 6.63 -6.56
CA GLY A 47 3.19 7.61 -5.84
C GLY A 47 3.14 8.95 -6.56
N TYR A 48 2.90 10.02 -5.80
CA TYR A 48 2.85 11.39 -6.29
C TYR A 48 4.08 12.13 -5.77
N PHE A 49 4.99 12.48 -6.68
CA PHE A 49 6.28 13.06 -6.35
C PHE A 49 6.33 14.51 -6.77
N SER A 50 6.71 15.40 -5.86
CA SER A 50 6.88 16.83 -6.16
C SER A 50 7.87 17.01 -7.30
N GLN A 51 7.47 17.72 -8.36
CA GLN A 51 8.38 18.05 -9.45
C GLN A 51 9.51 18.99 -8.99
N ARG A 52 9.29 19.73 -7.90
CA ARG A 52 10.28 20.68 -7.37
C ARG A 52 11.37 19.96 -6.57
N SER A 53 11.01 19.04 -5.68
CA SER A 53 11.95 18.43 -4.73
C SER A 53 12.24 16.95 -5.02
N GLY A 54 11.45 16.30 -5.87
CA GLY A 54 11.51 14.85 -6.09
C GLY A 54 10.96 14.02 -4.93
N LEU A 55 10.49 14.65 -3.84
CA LEU A 55 9.98 13.95 -2.66
C LEU A 55 8.54 13.45 -2.87
N LEU A 56 8.21 12.31 -2.28
CA LEU A 56 6.85 11.76 -2.26
C LEU A 56 5.94 12.63 -1.39
N THR A 57 4.87 13.17 -1.96
CA THR A 57 3.91 14.05 -1.27
C THR A 57 2.65 13.31 -0.85
N TYR A 58 2.25 12.33 -1.66
CA TYR A 58 1.09 11.49 -1.44
C TYR A 58 1.32 10.12 -2.05
N ILE A 59 0.80 9.08 -1.42
CA ILE A 59 0.79 7.73 -1.94
C ILE A 59 -0.62 7.16 -1.80
N GLU A 60 -1.04 6.41 -2.80
CA GLU A 60 -2.34 5.76 -2.81
C GLU A 60 -2.18 4.30 -3.22
N ASP A 61 -2.64 3.40 -2.37
CA ASP A 61 -2.67 1.97 -2.59
C ASP A 61 -4.11 1.50 -2.76
N SER A 62 -4.37 0.68 -3.78
CA SER A 62 -5.71 0.20 -4.14
C SER A 62 -5.67 -1.31 -4.39
N HIS A 63 -6.43 -2.04 -3.57
CA HIS A 63 -6.59 -3.48 -3.63
C HIS A 63 -8.03 -3.82 -3.96
N LEU A 64 -8.26 -4.54 -5.05
CA LEU A 64 -9.57 -5.09 -5.41
C LEU A 64 -9.53 -6.60 -5.28
N ALA A 65 -10.43 -7.14 -4.46
CA ALA A 65 -10.67 -8.57 -4.32
C ALA A 65 -12.09 -8.91 -4.75
N ARG A 66 -12.25 -10.09 -5.33
CA ARG A 66 -13.53 -10.72 -5.64
C ARG A 66 -13.70 -11.94 -4.74
N LEU A 67 -14.88 -12.06 -4.17
CA LEU A 67 -15.29 -13.19 -3.36
C LEU A 67 -16.45 -13.85 -4.07
N GLU A 68 -16.29 -15.14 -4.37
CA GLU A 68 -17.33 -15.96 -4.99
C GLU A 68 -17.46 -17.26 -4.22
N ALA A 69 -18.54 -17.39 -3.46
CA ALA A 69 -18.88 -18.64 -2.80
C ALA A 69 -19.76 -19.50 -3.70
N PRO A 70 -19.68 -20.84 -3.61
CA PRO A 70 -20.55 -21.73 -4.38
C PRO A 70 -22.02 -21.42 -4.13
N GLY A 71 -22.76 -21.04 -5.18
CA GLY A 71 -24.20 -20.75 -5.11
C GLY A 71 -24.57 -19.32 -4.72
N SER A 72 -23.63 -18.37 -4.67
CA SER A 72 -23.90 -16.93 -4.47
C SER A 72 -23.39 -16.07 -5.62
N ASP A 73 -23.96 -14.89 -5.80
CA ASP A 73 -23.43 -13.88 -6.73
C ASP A 73 -22.03 -13.40 -6.30
N ALA A 74 -21.21 -12.99 -7.27
CA ALA A 74 -19.89 -12.46 -7.01
C ALA A 74 -19.95 -11.13 -6.24
N MET A 75 -19.14 -11.02 -5.20
CA MET A 75 -19.01 -9.85 -4.36
C MET A 75 -17.63 -9.23 -4.50
N TYR A 76 -17.54 -7.91 -4.51
CA TYR A 76 -16.28 -7.18 -4.64
C TYR A 76 -15.99 -6.38 -3.39
N TRP A 77 -14.71 -6.38 -3.01
CA TRP A 77 -14.15 -5.57 -1.95
C TRP A 77 -13.00 -4.75 -2.50
N GLU A 78 -13.11 -3.43 -2.41
CA GLU A 78 -12.02 -2.51 -2.74
C GLU A 78 -11.52 -1.86 -1.45
N THR A 79 -10.24 -2.04 -1.15
CA THR A 79 -9.55 -1.30 -0.10
C THR A 79 -8.66 -0.27 -0.75
N THR A 80 -8.86 1.01 -0.41
CA THR A 80 -8.01 2.12 -0.83
C THR A 80 -7.38 2.74 0.39
N ILE A 81 -6.06 2.86 0.41
CA ILE A 81 -5.29 3.51 1.46
C ILE A 81 -4.54 4.68 0.84
N GLY A 82 -4.86 5.89 1.29
CA GLY A 82 -4.19 7.12 0.86
C GLY A 82 -3.39 7.70 2.02
N SER A 83 -2.12 8.02 1.79
CA SER A 83 -1.25 8.61 2.82
C SER A 83 -0.58 9.88 2.31
N VAL A 84 -0.82 10.98 3.03
CA VAL A 84 -0.07 12.23 2.88
C VAL A 84 1.24 12.11 3.65
N ILE A 85 2.34 12.50 3.01
CA ILE A 85 3.69 12.38 3.57
C ILE A 85 4.25 13.78 3.79
N GLU A 86 4.62 14.10 5.03
CA GLU A 86 4.96 15.46 5.48
C GLU A 86 6.20 15.45 6.38
N ASP A 87 6.72 16.65 6.67
CA ASP A 87 7.83 16.86 7.61
C ASP A 87 9.10 16.07 7.25
N TYR A 88 9.55 16.24 6.02
CA TYR A 88 10.85 15.72 5.61
C TYR A 88 11.96 16.47 6.34
N ARG A 89 12.79 15.73 7.07
CA ARG A 89 13.97 16.24 7.78
C ARG A 89 15.19 15.46 7.33
N GLU A 90 16.33 16.13 7.31
CA GLU A 90 17.60 15.47 7.02
C GLU A 90 18.04 14.64 8.24
N VAL A 91 18.32 13.37 8.00
CA VAL A 91 18.91 12.43 8.97
C VAL A 91 20.05 11.73 8.24
N ASP A 92 21.27 11.93 8.71
CA ASP A 92 22.51 11.40 8.10
C ASP A 92 22.60 11.62 6.58
N GLY A 93 22.22 12.81 6.10
CA GLY A 93 22.26 13.20 4.69
C GLY A 93 21.10 12.67 3.83
N VAL A 94 20.11 12.01 4.43
CA VAL A 94 18.90 11.51 3.77
C VAL A 94 17.67 12.25 4.27
N LEU A 95 16.80 12.68 3.36
CA LEU A 95 15.52 13.29 3.72
C LEU A 95 14.50 12.20 4.07
N VAL A 96 14.07 12.17 5.33
CA VAL A 96 13.12 11.20 5.88
C VAL A 96 11.86 11.93 6.33
N ALA A 97 10.68 11.46 5.92
CA ALA A 97 9.41 11.98 6.39
C ALA A 97 9.15 11.58 7.85
N HIS A 98 8.89 12.56 8.71
CA HIS A 98 8.66 12.32 10.14
C HIS A 98 7.18 12.34 10.52
N GLN A 99 6.27 12.68 9.61
CA GLN A 99 4.84 12.58 9.92
C GLN A 99 4.00 12.40 8.66
N GLY A 100 2.74 12.04 8.90
CA GLY A 100 1.76 12.01 7.83
C GLY A 100 0.37 11.71 8.33
N ARG A 101 -0.54 11.60 7.37
CA ARG A 101 -1.94 11.25 7.61
C ARG A 101 -2.36 10.19 6.60
N SER A 102 -2.88 9.10 7.10
CA SER A 102 -3.35 7.96 6.33
C SER A 102 -4.86 7.85 6.46
N ALA A 103 -5.54 7.56 5.36
CA ALA A 103 -6.96 7.25 5.34
C ALA A 103 -7.17 5.94 4.58
N ALA A 104 -7.77 4.96 5.24
CA ALA A 104 -8.17 3.70 4.64
C ALA A 104 -9.67 3.71 4.41
N THR A 105 -10.12 3.31 3.21
CA THR A 105 -11.53 3.08 2.88
C THR A 105 -11.69 1.65 2.38
N VAL A 106 -12.62 0.92 2.98
CA VAL A 106 -13.06 -0.39 2.49
C VAL A 106 -14.47 -0.24 1.92
N LEU A 107 -14.62 -0.61 0.65
CA LEU A 107 -15.87 -0.55 -0.09
C LEU A 107 -16.29 -1.96 -0.53
N ARG A 108 -17.54 -2.33 -0.23
CA ARG A 108 -18.17 -3.56 -0.74
C ARG A 108 -19.24 -3.23 -1.78
N PHE A 109 -19.26 -3.95 -2.90
CA PHE A 109 -20.25 -3.81 -3.97
C PHE A 109 -20.44 -5.11 -4.79
N GLY A 110 -21.43 -5.13 -5.70
CA GLY A 110 -21.58 -6.19 -6.73
C GLY A 110 -22.71 -7.20 -6.52
N ASP A 111 -23.21 -7.38 -5.30
CA ASP A 111 -24.36 -8.23 -5.00
C ASP A 111 -25.67 -7.44 -5.14
N ALA A 112 -26.60 -7.93 -5.96
CA ALA A 112 -27.89 -7.27 -6.24
C ALA A 112 -28.77 -7.08 -4.98
N SER A 113 -28.48 -7.84 -3.91
CA SER A 113 -29.17 -7.79 -2.62
C SER A 113 -28.42 -7.00 -1.54
N ALA A 114 -27.12 -6.75 -1.70
CA ALA A 114 -26.30 -6.06 -0.72
C ALA A 114 -26.26 -4.55 -0.96
N ARG A 115 -26.69 -3.76 0.03
CA ARG A 115 -26.42 -2.31 0.04
C ARG A 115 -24.90 -2.09 -0.03
N ARG A 116 -24.48 -1.18 -0.92
CA ARG A 116 -23.10 -0.68 -0.96
C ARG A 116 -22.70 -0.21 0.43
N SER A 117 -21.75 -0.90 1.07
CA SER A 117 -21.23 -0.52 2.38
C SER A 117 -19.85 0.09 2.23
N ARG A 118 -19.61 1.19 2.95
CA ARG A 118 -18.33 1.88 3.00
C ARG A 118 -17.93 2.04 4.46
N ILE A 119 -16.74 1.57 4.80
CA ILE A 119 -16.11 1.82 6.10
C ILE A 119 -14.85 2.63 5.82
N SER A 120 -14.57 3.62 6.65
CA SER A 120 -13.35 4.42 6.57
C SER A 120 -12.71 4.59 7.93
N MET A 121 -11.39 4.67 7.94
CA MET A 121 -10.56 4.94 9.11
C MET A 121 -9.50 5.98 8.72
N GLU A 122 -9.21 6.89 9.64
CA GLU A 122 -8.16 7.89 9.48
C GLU A 122 -7.17 7.79 10.63
N GLU A 123 -5.90 7.99 10.33
CA GLU A 123 -4.80 7.96 11.29
C GLU A 123 -3.83 9.11 10.98
N ALA A 124 -3.36 9.78 12.02
CA ALA A 124 -2.18 10.63 11.94
C ALA A 124 -1.02 9.91 12.61
N TRP A 125 0.11 9.84 11.92
CA TRP A 125 1.32 9.18 12.41
C TRP A 125 2.46 10.18 12.49
N ARG A 126 3.35 9.94 13.46
CA ARG A 126 4.54 10.73 13.70
C ARG A 126 5.67 9.82 14.13
N ILE A 127 6.87 10.10 13.62
CA ILE A 127 8.12 9.43 13.93
C ILE A 127 8.94 10.44 14.72
N GLU A 128 9.21 10.13 15.99
CA GLU A 128 9.98 11.04 16.86
C GLU A 128 11.48 10.91 16.59
N ASP A 129 11.99 9.69 16.48
CA ASP A 129 13.42 9.42 16.31
C ASP A 129 13.67 8.49 15.12
N VAL A 130 14.68 8.85 14.32
CA VAL A 130 15.21 8.06 13.21
C VAL A 130 16.71 7.93 13.40
N VAL A 131 17.21 6.70 13.36
CA VAL A 131 18.64 6.39 13.48
C VAL A 131 19.00 5.35 12.44
N PHE A 132 20.09 5.56 11.71
CA PHE A 132 20.66 4.58 10.79
C PHE A 132 21.72 3.73 11.50
N ASP A 133 21.94 2.52 10.97
CA ASP A 133 23.01 1.61 11.41
C ASP A 133 23.04 1.36 12.92
N VAL A 134 21.85 1.15 13.51
CA VAL A 134 21.66 0.95 14.96
C VAL A 134 22.54 -0.20 15.47
N ALA A 135 23.49 0.14 16.34
CA ALA A 135 24.40 -0.84 16.94
C ALA A 135 23.62 -1.88 17.78
N GLY A 136 23.93 -3.16 17.59
CA GLY A 136 23.29 -4.26 18.31
C GLY A 136 22.04 -4.83 17.63
N LEU A 137 21.58 -4.26 16.51
CA LEU A 137 20.57 -4.89 15.66
C LEU A 137 21.19 -6.07 14.92
N SER A 138 20.72 -7.31 15.16
CA SER A 138 21.19 -8.51 14.45
C SER A 138 20.08 -9.12 13.59
N VAL A 139 20.43 -10.08 12.74
CA VAL A 139 19.45 -10.86 11.95
C VAL A 139 18.42 -11.59 12.82
N ASP A 140 18.76 -11.88 14.08
CA ASP A 140 17.87 -12.56 15.03
C ASP A 140 16.71 -11.65 15.48
N CYS A 141 16.80 -10.34 15.26
CA CYS A 141 15.69 -9.40 15.48
C CYS A 141 14.60 -9.50 14.41
N PHE A 142 14.89 -10.13 13.26
CA PHE A 142 13.99 -10.22 12.11
C PHE A 142 13.42 -11.63 11.95
N ILE A 143 12.60 -12.04 12.91
CA ILE A 143 12.01 -13.38 12.94
C ILE A 143 10.84 -13.45 11.94
N PRO A 144 10.89 -14.32 10.92
CA PRO A 144 9.78 -14.44 9.97
C PRO A 144 8.54 -15.06 10.62
N PRO A 145 7.33 -14.81 10.08
CA PRO A 145 6.12 -15.52 10.47
C PRO A 145 6.30 -17.05 10.40
N LYS A 146 5.68 -17.76 11.35
CA LYS A 146 5.86 -19.23 11.51
C LYS A 146 5.47 -20.01 10.25
N GLU A 147 4.54 -19.47 9.49
CA GLU A 147 4.01 -20.02 8.25
C GLU A 147 5.09 -20.10 7.16
N ILE A 148 6.05 -19.17 7.14
CA ILE A 148 7.17 -19.17 6.21
C ILE A 148 8.21 -20.22 6.60
N ILE A 149 8.41 -20.44 7.90
CA ILE A 149 9.36 -21.42 8.44
C ILE A 149 8.90 -22.87 8.12
N ALA A 150 7.59 -23.12 8.12
CA ALA A 150 7.03 -24.43 7.82
C ALA A 150 7.17 -24.84 6.33
N GLY A 151 7.33 -23.88 5.42
CA GLY A 151 7.45 -24.12 3.97
C GLY A 151 8.76 -24.78 3.52
N PHE A 152 9.78 -24.87 4.38
CA PHE A 152 11.04 -25.57 4.07
C PHE A 152 10.96 -27.10 4.28
N ARG A 153 9.82 -27.63 4.76
CA ARG A 153 9.56 -29.09 4.79
C ARG A 153 8.52 -29.47 3.75
N GLY A 154 8.97 -29.57 2.50
CA GLY A 154 8.33 -30.39 1.48
C GLY A 154 7.51 -29.62 0.45
N LYS A 155 8.15 -29.34 -0.69
CA LYS A 155 7.75 -29.86 -2.01
C LYS A 155 9.01 -30.09 -2.83
#